data_AF-A0A4Y8CYM4-F1
#
_entry.id   AF-A0A4Y8CYM4-F1
#
_cell.length_a   1.000
_cell.length_b   1.000
_cell.length_c   1.000
_cell.angle_alpha   90.00
_cell.angle_beta   90.00
_cell.angle_gamma   90.00
#
_symmetry.space_group_name_H-M   'P 1'
#
loop_
_entity.id
_entity.type
_entity.pdbx_description
1 polymer ?
#
loop_
_entity_poly.entity_id
_entity_poly.type
_entity_poly.pdbx_seq_one_letter_code
_entity_poly.pdbx_strand_id
1 'polypeptide(L)'
;MLSGLLPYRIKSLHDKYGAVLRVAPDELSFTDPQAWKDIYLQKHFVRPKVWSSRPPGVEAHNFITANVIDHARFRKAFQPAFSDRATKSHEPTVKRYIDILIGRLNEAISEQRKDGHTVDLVQWLNFTTFDIIGDLGWGSSFNCLQESSYHPWIKVVLHFKAVLIANSIKYYPLLEAFLKKITPASALRDLRQALETGHLKVQDRLQYDVDHPDIMSHVIDHNKSSAEIAL
;
A
#
# COMPACT_ATOMS: atom_id res chain seq x y z
N MET A 1 11.44 -13.51 -11.05
CA MET A 1 10.74 -12.37 -10.42
C MET A 1 10.70 -11.13 -11.29
N LEU A 2 11.82 -10.66 -11.84
CA LEU A 2 11.92 -9.32 -12.46
C LEU A 2 11.13 -9.12 -13.77
N SER A 3 10.82 -10.18 -14.52
CA SER A 3 10.03 -10.09 -15.76
C SER A 3 8.51 -10.02 -15.54
N GLY A 4 8.02 -10.08 -14.30
CA GLY A 4 6.58 -10.11 -14.00
C GLY A 4 5.86 -11.42 -14.35
N LEU A 5 6.57 -12.40 -14.91
CA LEU A 5 5.98 -13.67 -15.36
C LEU A 5 5.90 -14.76 -14.28
N LEU A 6 6.27 -14.45 -13.04
CA LEU A 6 6.34 -15.44 -11.97
C LEU A 6 4.99 -16.16 -11.74
N PRO A 7 3.84 -15.47 -11.60
CA PRO A 7 2.56 -16.15 -11.35
C PRO A 7 2.19 -17.13 -12.47
N TYR A 8 2.40 -16.74 -13.73
CA TYR A 8 2.10 -17.59 -14.89
C TYR A 8 3.00 -18.84 -14.95
N ARG A 9 4.30 -18.68 -14.63
CA ARG A 9 5.23 -19.81 -14.58
C ARG A 9 4.88 -20.77 -13.45
N ILE A 10 4.60 -20.25 -12.26
CA ILE A 10 4.20 -21.07 -11.10
C ILE A 10 2.91 -21.84 -11.42
N LYS A 11 1.92 -21.19 -12.04
CA LYS A 11 0.71 -21.86 -12.54
C LYS A 11 1.07 -23.00 -13.50
N SER A 12 1.90 -22.75 -14.52
CA SER A 12 2.28 -23.79 -15.49
C SER A 12 3.00 -24.98 -14.86
N LEU A 13 3.74 -24.75 -13.77
CA LEU A 13 4.37 -25.82 -13.00
C LEU A 13 3.34 -26.62 -12.20
N HIS A 14 2.32 -25.96 -11.63
CA HIS A 14 1.23 -26.64 -10.93
C HIS A 14 0.40 -27.49 -11.88
N ASP A 15 0.15 -26.98 -13.09
CA ASP A 15 -0.53 -27.74 -14.15
C ASP A 15 0.23 -29.03 -14.51
N LYS A 16 1.56 -29.03 -14.41
CA LYS A 16 2.43 -30.16 -14.78
C LYS A 16 2.72 -31.13 -13.63
N TYR A 17 2.99 -30.61 -12.43
CA TYR A 17 3.55 -31.38 -11.31
C TYR A 17 2.57 -31.53 -10.14
N GLY A 18 1.39 -30.90 -10.21
CA GLY A 18 0.31 -31.06 -9.23
C GLY A 18 0.21 -29.94 -8.21
N ALA A 19 -0.58 -30.18 -7.16
CA ALA A 19 -1.07 -29.13 -6.27
C ALA A 19 -0.04 -28.58 -5.27
N VAL A 20 1.08 -29.27 -5.06
CA VAL A 20 2.13 -28.88 -4.11
C VAL A 20 3.48 -28.89 -4.82
N LEU A 21 4.16 -27.75 -4.83
CA LEU A 21 5.47 -27.57 -5.45
C LEU A 21 6.47 -27.02 -4.47
N ARG A 22 7.72 -27.49 -4.56
CA ARG A 22 8.86 -26.82 -3.95
C ARG A 22 9.50 -25.88 -4.97
N VAL A 23 9.46 -24.58 -4.69
CA VAL A 23 9.94 -23.53 -5.62
C VAL A 23 11.27 -22.92 -5.18
N ALA A 24 11.63 -23.08 -3.90
CA ALA A 24 12.94 -22.78 -3.33
C ALA A 24 13.24 -23.77 -2.18
N PRO A 25 14.47 -23.83 -1.64
CA PRO A 25 14.80 -24.73 -0.54
C PRO A 25 13.85 -24.63 0.66
N ASP A 26 13.42 -23.41 0.97
CA ASP A 26 12.55 -23.03 2.10
C ASP A 26 11.15 -22.54 1.66
N GLU A 27 10.76 -22.73 0.39
CA GLU A 27 9.49 -22.24 -0.15
C GLU A 27 8.69 -23.35 -0.84
N LEU A 28 7.46 -23.54 -0.36
CA LEU A 28 6.44 -24.41 -0.95
C LEU A 28 5.29 -23.56 -1.51
N SER A 29 4.84 -23.90 -2.72
CA SER A 29 3.68 -23.31 -3.37
C SER A 29 2.54 -24.32 -3.37
N PHE A 30 1.32 -23.86 -3.03
CA PHE A 30 0.14 -24.69 -2.87
C PHE A 30 -1.01 -24.14 -3.71
N THR A 31 -1.73 -25.03 -4.40
CA THR A 31 -3.03 -24.73 -5.04
C THR A 31 -4.17 -25.55 -4.46
N ASP A 32 -3.91 -26.39 -3.47
CA ASP A 32 -4.93 -27.16 -2.75
C ASP A 32 -5.79 -26.23 -1.86
N PRO A 33 -7.13 -26.23 -1.99
CA PRO A 33 -8.02 -25.44 -1.13
C PRO A 33 -7.85 -25.71 0.37
N GLN A 34 -7.47 -26.93 0.76
CA GLN A 34 -7.24 -27.27 2.17
C GLN A 34 -6.05 -26.50 2.77
N ALA A 35 -5.04 -26.20 1.96
CA ALA A 35 -3.88 -25.42 2.39
C ALA A 35 -4.28 -24.01 2.89
N TRP A 36 -5.35 -23.42 2.37
CA TRP A 36 -5.87 -22.15 2.87
C TRP A 36 -6.25 -22.24 4.36
N LYS A 37 -6.94 -23.33 4.74
CA LYS A 37 -7.32 -23.56 6.14
C LYS A 37 -6.12 -23.87 7.02
N ASP A 38 -5.23 -24.72 6.53
CA ASP A 38 -4.09 -25.18 7.30
C ASP A 38 -3.06 -24.06 7.53
N ILE A 39 -2.95 -23.10 6.61
CA ILE A 39 -1.99 -21.99 6.68
C ILE A 39 -2.61 -20.72 7.29
N TYR A 40 -3.73 -20.24 6.74
CA TYR A 40 -4.24 -18.89 7.05
C TYR A 40 -5.30 -18.85 8.15
N LEU A 41 -5.99 -19.94 8.45
CA LEU A 41 -6.99 -20.02 9.53
C LEU A 41 -6.38 -20.40 10.90
N GLN A 42 -5.05 -20.48 10.98
CA GLN A 42 -4.33 -20.74 12.23
C GLN A 42 -4.31 -19.51 13.14
N LYS A 43 -4.47 -19.73 14.45
CA LYS A 43 -4.39 -18.63 15.45
C LYS A 43 -3.01 -17.96 15.49
N HIS A 44 -1.96 -18.70 15.16
CA HIS A 44 -0.57 -18.24 15.21
C HIS A 44 0.08 -18.29 13.83
N PHE A 45 -0.43 -17.49 12.90
CA PHE A 45 0.20 -17.32 11.59
C PHE A 45 1.46 -16.46 11.73
N VAL A 46 2.62 -17.06 11.50
CA VAL A 46 3.91 -16.36 11.46
C VAL A 46 4.24 -16.05 10.00
N ARG A 47 4.29 -14.76 9.67
CA ARG A 47 4.74 -14.32 8.35
C ARG A 47 6.22 -14.65 8.14
N PRO A 48 6.63 -15.06 6.94
CA PRO A 48 8.05 -15.25 6.63
C PRO A 48 8.86 -13.97 6.89
N LYS A 49 10.04 -14.12 7.49
CA LYS A 49 10.95 -13.00 7.84
C LYS A 49 11.38 -12.17 6.63
N VAL A 50 11.33 -12.73 5.41
CA VAL A 50 11.62 -11.98 4.19
C VAL A 50 10.73 -10.74 4.02
N TRP A 51 9.51 -10.77 4.58
CA TRP A 51 8.56 -9.66 4.55
C TRP A 51 8.68 -8.70 5.74
N SER A 52 9.52 -8.99 6.73
CA SER A 52 9.68 -8.16 7.94
C SER A 52 10.69 -7.02 7.78
N SER A 53 11.25 -6.83 6.58
CA SER A 53 12.27 -5.80 6.36
C SER A 53 11.66 -4.41 6.35
N ARG A 54 12.21 -3.53 7.19
CA ARG A 54 11.89 -2.11 7.22
C ARG A 54 12.69 -1.32 6.18
N PRO A 55 12.17 -0.19 5.69
CA PRO A 55 12.98 0.78 4.95
C PRO A 55 14.18 1.26 5.79
N PRO A 56 15.32 1.60 5.18
CA PRO A 56 16.46 2.19 5.90
C PRO A 56 16.06 3.45 6.67
N GLY A 57 16.45 3.54 7.94
CA GLY A 57 16.15 4.70 8.80
C GLY A 57 14.74 4.74 9.40
N VAL A 58 13.93 3.68 9.21
CA VAL A 58 12.59 3.57 9.81
C VAL A 58 12.60 2.51 10.91
N GLU A 59 12.40 2.96 12.15
CA GLU A 59 12.30 2.06 13.31
C GLU A 59 10.90 1.50 13.49
N ALA A 60 9.86 2.26 13.17
CA ALA A 60 8.47 1.82 13.33
C ALA A 60 8.11 0.65 12.40
N HIS A 61 7.35 -0.30 12.92
CA HIS A 61 6.71 -1.34 12.12
C HIS A 61 5.50 -0.78 11.36
N ASN A 62 5.26 -1.30 10.16
CA ASN A 62 4.01 -1.06 9.41
C ASN A 62 3.19 -2.36 9.31
N PHE A 63 2.01 -2.31 8.71
CA PHE A 63 1.14 -3.49 8.53
C PHE A 63 1.77 -4.70 7.84
N ILE A 64 2.80 -4.47 7.01
CA ILE A 64 3.50 -5.52 6.27
C ILE A 64 4.60 -6.12 7.14
N THR A 65 5.35 -5.27 7.85
CA THR A 65 6.57 -5.64 8.59
C THR A 65 6.37 -5.93 10.08
N ALA A 66 5.16 -5.73 10.60
CA ALA A 66 4.83 -5.95 12.00
C ALA A 66 4.98 -7.42 12.42
N ASN A 67 5.45 -7.63 13.65
CA ASN A 67 5.33 -8.92 14.32
C ASN A 67 3.86 -9.19 14.71
N VAL A 68 3.58 -10.38 15.23
CA VAL A 68 2.20 -10.81 15.60
C VAL A 68 1.55 -9.85 16.60
N ILE A 69 2.31 -9.34 17.57
CA ILE A 69 1.81 -8.45 18.63
C ILE A 69 1.46 -7.07 18.06
N ASP A 70 2.41 -6.45 17.35
CA ASP A 70 2.19 -5.14 16.73
C ASP A 70 1.10 -5.20 15.66
N HIS A 71 1.02 -6.30 14.89
CA HIS A 71 -0.03 -6.49 13.90
C HIS A 71 -1.40 -6.60 14.56
N ALA A 72 -1.52 -7.30 15.70
CA ALA A 72 -2.77 -7.36 16.46
C ALA A 72 -3.15 -5.98 17.01
N ARG A 73 -2.19 -5.20 17.52
CA ARG A 73 -2.40 -3.80 17.96
C ARG A 73 -2.91 -2.93 16.81
N PHE A 74 -2.23 -2.96 15.66
CA PHE A 74 -2.64 -2.19 14.48
C PHE A 74 -4.02 -2.61 13.97
N ARG A 75 -4.29 -3.92 13.91
CA ARG A 75 -5.62 -4.42 13.53
C ARG A 75 -6.71 -3.90 14.46
N LYS A 76 -6.50 -3.94 15.78
CA LYS A 76 -7.48 -3.46 16.76
C LYS A 76 -7.78 -1.96 16.59
N ALA A 77 -6.76 -1.16 16.31
CA ALA A 77 -6.91 0.28 16.09
C ALA A 77 -7.64 0.61 14.78
N PHE A 78 -7.36 -0.12 13.69
CA PHE A 78 -7.91 0.19 12.37
C PHE A 78 -9.22 -0.52 12.05
N GLN A 79 -9.52 -1.67 12.68
CA GLN A 79 -10.72 -2.46 12.38
C GLN A 79 -12.03 -1.65 12.42
N PRO A 80 -12.26 -0.71 13.35
CA PRO A 80 -13.50 0.08 13.38
C PRO A 80 -13.74 0.89 12.09
N ALA A 81 -12.67 1.41 11.47
CA ALA A 81 -12.74 2.16 10.22
C ALA A 81 -13.20 1.31 9.03
N PHE A 82 -13.07 -0.02 9.12
CA PHE A 82 -13.51 -0.96 8.09
C PHE A 82 -14.77 -1.74 8.50
N SER A 83 -15.53 -1.24 9.49
CA SER A 83 -16.86 -1.77 9.80
C SER A 83 -17.85 -1.48 8.66
N ASP A 84 -18.94 -2.25 8.56
CA ASP A 84 -19.99 -2.02 7.56
C ASP A 84 -20.55 -0.58 7.64
N ARG A 85 -20.77 -0.08 8.86
CA ARG A 85 -21.21 1.30 9.10
C ARG A 85 -20.19 2.34 8.62
N ALA A 86 -18.92 2.19 8.99
CA ALA A 86 -17.86 3.13 8.59
C ALA A 86 -17.65 3.09 7.06
N THR A 87 -17.65 1.91 6.47
CA THR A 87 -17.49 1.72 5.02
C THR A 87 -18.61 2.42 4.24
N LYS A 88 -19.87 2.27 4.67
CA LYS A 88 -21.00 3.01 4.07
C LYS A 88 -20.86 4.52 4.22
N SER A 89 -20.31 4.98 5.33
CA SER A 89 -20.10 6.41 5.58
C SER A 89 -19.05 7.05 4.66
N HIS A 90 -18.19 6.25 4.00
CA HIS A 90 -17.23 6.71 3.00
C HIS A 90 -17.82 6.90 1.60
N GLU A 91 -19.04 6.43 1.34
CA GLU A 91 -19.70 6.51 0.03
C GLU A 91 -19.75 7.95 -0.54
N PRO A 92 -20.12 9.00 0.22
CA PRO A 92 -20.16 10.36 -0.32
C PRO A 92 -18.79 10.85 -0.81
N THR A 93 -17.72 10.52 -0.09
CA THR A 93 -16.34 10.86 -0.47
C THR A 93 -15.94 10.16 -1.75
N VAL A 94 -16.19 8.85 -1.85
CA VAL A 94 -15.88 8.08 -3.07
C VAL A 94 -16.67 8.62 -4.26
N LYS A 95 -17.99 8.85 -4.08
CA LYS A 95 -18.84 9.40 -5.13
C LYS A 95 -18.32 10.74 -5.64
N ARG A 96 -17.93 11.65 -4.75
CA ARG A 96 -17.37 12.96 -5.12
C ARG A 96 -16.15 12.82 -6.04
N TYR A 97 -15.23 11.90 -5.76
CA TYR A 97 -14.06 11.68 -6.61
C TYR A 97 -14.40 11.01 -7.94
N ILE A 98 -15.41 10.14 -7.98
CA ILE A 98 -15.91 9.57 -9.24
C ILE A 98 -16.56 10.67 -10.10
N ASP A 99 -17.34 11.58 -9.51
CA ASP A 99 -17.92 12.71 -10.23
C ASP A 99 -16.82 13.60 -10.83
N ILE A 100 -15.74 13.89 -10.08
CA ILE A 100 -14.56 14.63 -10.58
C ILE A 100 -13.87 13.86 -11.72
N LEU A 101 -13.69 12.54 -11.59
CA LEU A 101 -13.07 11.72 -12.62
C LEU A 101 -13.85 11.81 -13.94
N ILE A 102 -15.18 11.65 -13.87
CA ILE A 102 -16.04 11.74 -15.04
C ILE A 102 -15.96 13.14 -15.67
N GLY A 103 -15.99 14.20 -14.85
CA GLY A 103 -15.82 15.57 -15.31
C GLY A 103 -14.50 15.79 -16.06
N ARG A 104 -13.39 15.38 -15.46
CA ARG A 104 -12.04 15.51 -16.03
C ARG A 104 -11.85 14.68 -17.31
N LEU A 105 -12.41 13.47 -17.36
CA LEU A 105 -12.39 12.66 -18.58
C LEU A 105 -13.18 13.32 -19.71
N ASN A 106 -14.36 13.89 -19.42
CA ASN A 106 -15.14 14.62 -20.41
C ASN A 106 -14.42 15.86 -20.92
N GLU A 107 -13.77 16.63 -20.03
CA GLU A 107 -12.93 17.77 -20.39
C GLU A 107 -11.80 17.33 -21.33
N ALA A 108 -11.02 16.32 -20.93
CA ALA A 108 -9.89 15.80 -21.70
C ALA A 108 -10.31 15.31 -23.10
N ILE A 109 -11.48 14.68 -23.23
CA ILE A 109 -12.04 14.24 -24.51
C ILE A 109 -12.51 15.45 -25.35
N SER A 110 -13.13 16.45 -24.72
CA SER A 110 -13.72 17.60 -25.40
C SER A 110 -12.70 18.62 -25.92
N GLU A 111 -11.62 18.86 -25.17
CA GLU A 111 -10.55 19.81 -25.53
C GLU A 111 -9.73 19.30 -26.73
N GLN A 112 -9.71 17.98 -26.93
CA GLN A 112 -8.83 17.32 -27.88
C GLN A 112 -9.61 16.68 -29.05
N ARG A 113 -10.56 17.45 -29.62
CA ARG A 113 -11.43 17.10 -30.78
C ARG A 113 -10.73 16.79 -32.11
N LYS A 114 -9.46 16.37 -32.11
CA LYS A 114 -8.80 15.80 -33.29
C LYS A 114 -8.99 14.28 -33.29
N ASP A 115 -9.43 13.74 -34.42
CA ASP A 115 -9.67 12.31 -34.59
C ASP A 115 -8.46 11.47 -34.12
N GLY A 116 -8.71 10.47 -33.26
CA GLY A 116 -7.70 9.52 -32.79
C GLY A 116 -7.15 9.73 -31.37
N HIS A 117 -7.71 10.63 -30.57
CA HIS A 117 -7.23 10.83 -29.20
C HIS A 117 -7.62 9.70 -28.24
N THR A 118 -6.62 9.23 -27.49
CA THR A 118 -6.74 8.17 -26.48
C THR A 118 -6.37 8.71 -25.11
N VAL A 119 -7.12 8.32 -24.08
CA VAL A 119 -6.78 8.58 -22.67
C VAL A 119 -6.22 7.34 -22.00
N ASP A 120 -5.21 7.50 -21.14
CA ASP A 120 -4.69 6.41 -20.32
C ASP A 120 -5.57 6.23 -19.07
N LEU A 121 -6.53 5.29 -19.13
CA LEU A 121 -7.41 5.00 -17.99
C LEU A 121 -6.64 4.51 -16.75
N VAL A 122 -5.48 3.85 -16.90
CA VAL A 122 -4.69 3.41 -15.75
C VAL A 122 -4.17 4.63 -14.99
N GLN A 123 -3.70 5.64 -15.72
CA GLN A 123 -3.26 6.89 -15.11
C GLN A 123 -4.41 7.60 -14.37
N TRP A 124 -5.58 7.75 -15.01
CA TRP A 124 -6.74 8.40 -14.41
C TRP A 124 -7.25 7.67 -13.16
N LEU A 125 -7.35 6.34 -13.21
CA LEU A 125 -7.72 5.53 -12.06
C LEU A 125 -6.69 5.63 -10.92
N ASN A 126 -5.40 5.71 -11.25
CA ASN A 126 -4.37 5.97 -10.25
C ASN A 126 -4.60 7.34 -9.58
N PHE A 127 -4.81 8.42 -10.33
CA PHE A 127 -5.11 9.74 -9.75
C PHE A 127 -6.31 9.68 -8.80
N THR A 128 -7.41 9.05 -9.24
CA THR A 128 -8.63 8.91 -8.44
C THR A 128 -8.40 8.11 -7.16
N THR A 129 -7.74 6.95 -7.24
CA THR A 129 -7.51 6.10 -6.07
C THR A 129 -6.57 6.73 -5.06
N PHE A 130 -5.54 7.46 -5.51
CA PHE A 130 -4.65 8.19 -4.62
C PHE A 130 -5.36 9.34 -3.90
N ASP A 131 -6.23 10.07 -4.60
CA ASP A 131 -7.01 11.12 -3.96
C ASP A 131 -8.05 10.56 -2.97
N ILE A 132 -8.73 9.47 -3.31
CA ILE A 132 -9.67 8.78 -2.40
C ILE A 132 -8.95 8.32 -1.14
N ILE A 133 -7.80 7.62 -1.25
CA ILE A 133 -7.08 7.14 -0.06
C ILE A 133 -6.38 8.28 0.68
N GLY A 134 -6.02 9.37 -0.01
CA GLY A 134 -5.56 10.61 0.61
C GLY A 134 -6.62 11.17 1.54
N ASP A 135 -7.84 11.32 1.03
CA ASP A 135 -8.95 11.88 1.76
C ASP A 135 -9.45 10.96 2.89
N LEU A 136 -9.68 9.68 2.59
CA LEU A 136 -10.08 8.70 3.61
C LEU A 136 -8.96 8.39 4.59
N GLY A 137 -7.70 8.57 4.22
CA GLY A 137 -6.55 8.25 5.05
C GLY A 137 -6.09 9.41 5.92
N TRP A 138 -6.08 10.64 5.41
CA TRP A 138 -5.51 11.81 6.09
C TRP A 138 -6.45 13.02 6.07
N GLY A 139 -7.73 12.85 5.74
CA GLY A 139 -8.68 13.97 5.62
C GLY A 139 -8.30 15.00 4.56
N SER A 140 -7.38 14.66 3.65
CA SER A 140 -6.88 15.60 2.65
C SER A 140 -6.44 14.89 1.36
N SER A 141 -6.90 15.41 0.22
CA SER A 141 -6.51 14.95 -1.11
C SER A 141 -5.03 15.24 -1.42
N PHE A 142 -4.50 14.57 -2.44
CA PHE A 142 -3.25 14.95 -3.10
C PHE A 142 -3.47 15.82 -4.35
N ASN A 143 -4.73 16.17 -4.63
CA ASN A 143 -5.22 16.92 -5.79
C ASN A 143 -4.76 16.35 -7.14
N CYS A 144 -4.47 15.06 -7.21
CA CYS A 144 -3.91 14.45 -8.42
C CYS A 144 -4.90 14.47 -9.59
N LEU A 145 -6.17 14.25 -9.28
CA LEU A 145 -7.25 14.24 -10.26
C LEU A 145 -7.61 15.65 -10.72
N GLN A 146 -7.52 16.64 -9.83
CA GLN A 146 -7.74 18.04 -10.18
C GLN A 146 -6.60 18.57 -11.04
N GLU A 147 -5.36 18.29 -10.69
CA GLU A 147 -4.19 18.81 -11.41
C GLU A 147 -3.78 17.94 -12.60
N SER A 148 -4.44 16.79 -12.80
CA SER A 148 -4.06 15.78 -13.80
C SER A 148 -2.58 15.39 -13.72
N SER A 149 -2.03 15.37 -12.49
CA SER A 149 -0.61 15.19 -12.25
C SER A 149 -0.36 14.38 -10.98
N TYR A 150 0.73 13.63 -10.94
CA TYR A 150 1.09 12.88 -9.73
C TYR A 150 1.78 13.78 -8.71
N HIS A 151 1.27 13.79 -7.48
CA HIS A 151 2.00 14.31 -6.33
C HIS A 151 3.35 13.57 -6.18
N PRO A 152 4.47 14.26 -5.84
CA PRO A 152 5.80 13.64 -5.75
C PRO A 152 5.84 12.37 -4.89
N TRP A 153 5.12 12.36 -3.77
CA TRP A 153 4.97 11.18 -2.89
C TRP A 153 4.46 9.94 -3.64
N ILE A 154 3.45 10.11 -4.49
CA ILE A 154 2.84 9.02 -5.26
C ILE A 154 3.81 8.46 -6.30
N LYS A 155 4.59 9.33 -6.95
CA LYS A 155 5.60 8.91 -7.92
C LYS A 155 6.56 7.90 -7.28
N VAL A 156 6.94 8.09 -6.01
CA VAL A 156 7.79 7.15 -5.28
C VAL A 156 7.11 5.79 -5.10
N VAL A 157 5.83 5.77 -4.77
CA VAL A 157 5.04 4.53 -4.64
C VAL A 157 4.95 3.77 -5.96
N LEU A 158 4.82 4.48 -7.09
CA LEU A 158 4.77 3.89 -8.43
C LEU A 158 6.10 3.25 -8.87
N HIS A 159 7.23 3.53 -8.21
CA HIS A 159 8.51 2.87 -8.44
C HIS A 159 8.62 1.49 -7.74
N PHE A 160 7.52 0.73 -7.72
CA PHE A 160 7.44 -0.58 -7.05
C PHE A 160 8.51 -1.58 -7.52
N LYS A 161 8.99 -1.46 -8.77
CA LYS A 161 10.11 -2.24 -9.30
C LYS A 161 11.38 -2.11 -8.45
N ALA A 162 11.71 -0.91 -7.97
CA ALA A 162 12.87 -0.69 -7.13
C ALA A 162 12.75 -1.42 -5.79
N VAL A 163 11.54 -1.44 -5.20
CA VAL A 163 11.24 -2.20 -3.98
C VAL A 163 11.40 -3.71 -4.22
N LEU A 164 10.90 -4.22 -5.35
CA LEU A 164 11.05 -5.63 -5.71
C LEU A 164 12.51 -6.04 -5.91
N ILE A 165 13.31 -5.19 -6.55
CA ILE A 165 14.76 -5.43 -6.72
C ILE A 165 15.44 -5.43 -5.35
N ALA A 166 15.17 -4.43 -4.50
CA ALA A 166 15.73 -4.33 -3.16
C ALA A 166 15.36 -5.54 -2.29
N ASN A 167 14.14 -6.07 -2.41
CA ASN A 167 13.73 -7.31 -1.73
C ASN A 167 14.41 -8.55 -2.33
N SER A 168 14.59 -8.61 -3.65
CA SER A 168 15.27 -9.72 -4.32
C SER A 168 16.75 -9.82 -3.90
N ILE A 169 17.41 -8.69 -3.67
CA ILE A 169 18.80 -8.64 -3.18
C ILE A 169 18.95 -9.32 -1.81
N LYS A 170 17.92 -9.31 -0.96
CA LYS A 170 17.97 -9.89 0.40
C LYS A 170 18.11 -11.40 0.41
N TYR A 171 17.78 -12.09 -0.68
CA TYR A 171 18.07 -13.51 -0.84
C TYR A 171 19.58 -13.79 -0.96
N TYR A 172 20.42 -12.75 -1.14
CA TYR A 172 21.87 -12.85 -1.31
C TYR A 172 22.60 -11.95 -0.30
N PRO A 173 22.83 -12.41 0.95
CA PRO A 173 23.35 -11.58 2.05
C PRO A 173 24.68 -10.88 1.76
N LEU A 174 25.58 -11.53 1.03
CA LEU A 174 26.86 -10.95 0.62
C LEU A 174 26.68 -9.77 -0.36
N LEU A 175 25.76 -9.92 -1.31
CA LEU A 175 25.42 -8.87 -2.26
C LEU A 175 24.72 -7.72 -1.55
N GLU A 176 23.82 -8.00 -0.60
CA GLU A 176 23.16 -6.97 0.20
C GLU A 176 24.17 -6.13 0.99
N ALA A 177 25.12 -6.78 1.68
CA ALA A 177 26.16 -6.10 2.46
C ALA A 177 27.04 -5.20 1.57
N PHE A 178 27.43 -5.70 0.39
CA PHE A 178 28.19 -4.93 -0.59
C PHE A 178 27.40 -3.72 -1.10
N LEU A 179 26.15 -3.93 -1.55
CA LEU A 179 25.31 -2.87 -2.09
C LEU A 179 25.00 -1.78 -1.06
N LYS A 180 24.73 -2.14 0.20
CA LYS A 180 24.55 -1.16 1.29
C LYS A 180 25.77 -0.25 1.47
N LYS A 181 26.99 -0.75 1.27
CA LYS A 181 28.23 0.02 1.43
C LYS A 181 28.48 1.00 0.28
N ILE A 182 28.06 0.65 -0.94
CA ILE A 182 28.31 1.47 -2.14
C ILE A 182 27.12 2.35 -2.54
N THR A 183 25.93 2.11 -1.99
CA THR A 183 24.72 2.89 -2.33
C THR A 183 24.85 4.32 -1.78
N PRO A 184 24.87 5.35 -2.63
CA PRO A 184 25.01 6.73 -2.18
C PRO A 184 23.72 7.19 -1.48
N ALA A 185 23.85 8.13 -0.54
CA ALA A 185 22.70 8.68 0.18
C ALA A 185 21.66 9.33 -0.74
N SER A 186 22.07 9.83 -1.92
CA SER A 186 21.17 10.40 -2.94
C SER A 186 20.22 9.38 -3.53
N ALA A 187 20.61 8.10 -3.61
CA ALA A 187 19.74 7.02 -4.11
C ALA A 187 18.53 6.75 -3.20
N LEU A 188 18.57 7.22 -1.94
CA LEU A 188 17.48 7.11 -0.98
C LEU A 188 16.71 8.42 -0.80
N ARG A 189 17.03 9.49 -1.55
CA ARG A 189 16.42 10.81 -1.38
C ARG A 189 14.90 10.76 -1.53
N ASP A 190 14.41 10.14 -2.61
CA ASP A 190 12.98 10.11 -2.91
C ASP A 190 12.21 9.26 -1.87
N LEU A 191 12.82 8.18 -1.38
CA LEU A 191 12.28 7.41 -0.26
C LEU A 191 12.17 8.25 1.02
N ARG A 192 13.23 9.01 1.36
CA ARG A 192 13.21 9.89 2.55
C ARG A 192 12.14 10.97 2.41
N GLN A 193 12.04 11.61 1.26
CA GLN A 193 11.02 12.61 0.98
C GLN A 193 9.61 12.02 1.09
N ALA A 194 9.40 10.77 0.64
CA ALA A 194 8.12 10.11 0.76
C ALA A 194 7.75 9.82 2.24
N LEU A 195 8.73 9.38 3.04
CA LEU A 195 8.54 9.16 4.47
C LEU A 195 8.24 10.48 5.22
N GLU A 196 8.96 11.54 4.89
CA GLU A 196 8.76 12.87 5.47
C GLU A 196 7.39 13.45 5.11
N THR A 197 6.96 13.33 3.84
CA THR A 197 5.61 13.75 3.43
C THR A 197 4.54 13.01 4.22
N GLY A 198 4.70 11.69 4.41
CA GLY A 198 3.77 10.90 5.22
C GLY A 198 3.74 11.36 6.69
N HIS A 199 4.90 11.68 7.26
CA HIS A 199 5.00 12.22 8.61
C HIS A 199 4.27 13.56 8.74
N LEU A 200 4.51 14.49 7.82
CA LEU A 200 3.86 15.80 7.81
C LEU A 200 2.35 15.69 7.63
N LYS A 201 1.86 14.82 6.74
CA LYS A 201 0.42 14.58 6.56
C LYS A 201 -0.25 14.04 7.82
N VAL A 202 0.42 13.15 8.56
CA VAL A 202 -0.11 12.67 9.85
C VAL A 202 -0.09 13.80 10.88
N GLN A 203 0.97 14.59 10.96
CA GLN A 203 1.05 15.73 11.89
C GLN A 203 -0.04 16.76 11.62
N ASP A 204 -0.21 17.16 10.36
CA ASP A 204 -1.26 18.07 9.90
C ASP A 204 -2.64 17.52 10.30
N ARG A 205 -2.92 16.26 9.97
CA ARG A 205 -4.20 15.62 10.30
C ARG A 205 -4.51 15.58 11.81
N LEU A 206 -3.50 15.58 12.68
CA LEU A 206 -3.71 15.60 14.13
C LEU A 206 -4.09 16.99 14.67
N GLN A 207 -4.00 18.06 13.86
CA GLN A 207 -4.25 19.44 14.29
C GLN A 207 -5.70 19.89 14.13
N TYR A 208 -6.51 19.17 13.35
CA TYR A 208 -7.90 19.53 13.09
C TYR A 208 -8.82 18.31 13.11
N ASP A 209 -10.09 18.57 13.38
CA ASP A 209 -11.17 17.62 13.16
C ASP A 209 -11.65 17.72 11.71
N VAL A 210 -12.11 16.59 11.17
CA VAL A 210 -12.62 16.50 9.81
C VAL A 210 -14.15 16.43 9.84
N ASP A 211 -14.79 17.10 8.89
CA ASP A 211 -16.26 17.12 8.78
C ASP A 211 -16.83 15.81 8.20
N HIS A 212 -15.99 14.97 7.60
CA HIS A 212 -16.39 13.69 7.00
C HIS A 212 -15.68 12.50 7.66
N PRO A 213 -16.30 11.31 7.66
CA PRO A 213 -15.68 10.11 8.21
C PRO A 213 -14.41 9.72 7.45
N ASP A 214 -13.31 9.55 8.19
CA ASP A 214 -12.03 9.06 7.68
C ASP A 214 -11.50 7.91 8.56
N ILE A 215 -10.48 7.21 8.06
CA ILE A 215 -9.86 6.08 8.74
C ILE A 215 -9.11 6.54 9.99
N MET A 216 -8.46 7.71 9.92
CA MET A 216 -7.62 8.19 11.02
C MET A 216 -8.42 8.66 12.24
N SER A 217 -9.65 9.14 12.10
CA SER A 217 -10.52 9.46 13.24
C SER A 217 -10.68 8.25 14.16
N HIS A 218 -10.96 7.08 13.59
CA HIS A 218 -11.09 5.84 14.36
C HIS A 218 -9.79 5.45 15.08
N VAL A 219 -8.64 5.66 14.45
CA VAL A 219 -7.33 5.35 15.04
C VAL A 219 -7.01 6.32 16.17
N ILE A 220 -7.29 7.61 15.98
CA ILE A 220 -7.09 8.66 16.99
C ILE A 220 -7.97 8.38 18.21
N ASP A 221 -9.25 8.08 18.01
CA ASP A 221 -10.19 7.78 19.09
C ASP A 221 -9.81 6.50 19.86
N HIS A 222 -9.34 5.48 19.13
CA HIS A 222 -8.82 4.27 19.74
C HIS A 222 -7.61 4.55 20.64
N ASN A 223 -6.70 5.41 20.21
CA ASN A 223 -5.50 5.74 20.97
C ASN A 223 -5.82 6.62 22.18
N LYS A 224 -6.75 7.57 22.07
CA LYS A 224 -7.24 8.39 23.20
C LYS A 224 -7.84 7.49 24.29
N SER A 225 -8.81 6.65 23.93
CA SER A 225 -9.45 5.73 24.88
C SER A 225 -8.48 4.70 25.47
N SER A 226 -7.52 4.20 24.69
CA SER A 226 -6.51 3.26 25.21
C SER A 226 -5.51 3.93 26.16
N ALA A 227 -5.20 5.21 25.96
CA ALA A 227 -4.34 5.99 26.87
C ALA A 227 -5.05 6.30 28.20
N GLU A 228 -6.36 6.59 28.15
CA GLU A 228 -7.19 6.81 29.35
C GLU A 228 -7.35 5.55 30.21
N ILE A 229 -7.37 4.35 29.60
CA ILE A 229 -7.45 3.06 30.31
C ILE A 229 -6.10 2.66 30.95
N ALA A 230 -5.00 3.27 30.51
CA ALA A 230 -3.65 2.98 31.01
C ALA A 230 -3.20 3.89 32.18
N LEU A 231 -4.03 4.87 32.55
CA LEU A 231 -3.87 5.76 33.71
C LEU A 231 -4.76 5.29 34.87
#